data_AF-A0A1W2FK66-F1
#
_entry.id   AF-A0A1W2FK66-F1
#
_cell.length_a   1.000
_cell.length_b   1.000
_cell.length_c   1.000
_cell.angle_alpha   90.00
_cell.angle_beta   90.00
_cell.angle_gamma   90.00
#
_symmetry.space_group_name_H-M   'P 1'
#
loop_
_entity.id
_entity.type
_entity.pdbx_description
1 polymer ?
#
loop_
_entity_poly.entity_id
_entity_poly.type
_entity_poly.pdbx_seq_one_letter_code
_entity_poly.pdbx_strand_id
1 'polypeptide(L)'
;MANLVGRSEEWLRQVERGQRKLDSIEVLTHLARVLHIDDLTEFLGWRDDENTRNEPNCGPLTERLRDVLMQPLFMAEPARTPPVPRLCMELDHLLATWRESARRYTVVANLLPCLLKRLRAVAKSGERTPELSAALTQAYGLACAFADRMNDHHLAWIAADLCVDVAVDAEDPVLIRDASDDVARYRMLETISWSRRRAGTRQPEVRFGLRPVRR
;
A
#
# COMPACT_ATOMS: atom_id res chain seq x y z
N MET A 1 7.36 36.96 -15.02
CA MET A 1 7.86 35.65 -14.54
C MET A 1 8.05 34.62 -15.66
N ALA A 2 7.38 34.74 -16.80
CA ALA A 2 7.51 33.81 -17.93
C ALA A 2 8.89 33.79 -18.61
N ASN A 3 9.55 34.95 -18.72
CA ASN A 3 10.85 35.06 -19.38
C ASN A 3 12.02 34.38 -18.64
N LEU A 4 11.80 33.92 -17.39
CA LEU A 4 12.82 33.23 -16.61
C LEU A 4 12.83 31.73 -16.89
N VAL A 5 11.72 31.11 -17.35
CA VAL A 5 11.60 29.64 -17.53
C VAL A 5 11.84 29.22 -18.99
N GLY A 6 12.22 30.14 -19.88
CA GLY A 6 12.40 29.84 -21.31
C GLY A 6 11.10 29.41 -22.03
N ARG A 7 9.94 29.76 -21.47
CA ARG A 7 8.60 29.39 -21.98
C ARG A 7 7.70 30.62 -22.08
N SER A 8 6.74 30.56 -23.01
CA SER A 8 5.84 31.67 -23.32
C SER A 8 4.90 31.98 -22.15
N GLU A 9 4.56 33.25 -21.96
CA GLU A 9 3.64 33.74 -20.92
C GLU A 9 2.26 33.08 -20.95
N GLU A 10 1.81 32.72 -22.15
CA GLU A 10 0.56 31.99 -22.36
C GLU A 10 0.60 30.55 -21.80
N TRP A 11 1.78 29.91 -21.78
CA TRP A 11 1.94 28.58 -21.19
C TRP A 11 1.82 28.65 -19.66
N LEU A 12 2.41 29.66 -19.03
CA LEU A 12 2.34 29.86 -17.58
C LEU A 12 0.90 30.14 -17.13
N ARG A 13 0.18 30.98 -17.89
CA ARG A 13 -1.23 31.30 -17.65
C ARG A 13 -2.15 30.07 -17.75
N GLN A 14 -1.84 29.13 -18.65
CA GLN A 14 -2.58 27.87 -18.78
C GLN A 14 -2.29 26.90 -17.61
N VAL A 15 -1.06 26.88 -17.09
CA VAL A 15 -0.71 26.11 -15.89
C VAL A 15 -1.38 26.69 -14.65
N GLU A 16 -1.35 28.01 -14.44
CA GLU A 16 -2.01 28.68 -13.31
C GLU A 16 -3.52 28.45 -13.27
N ARG A 17 -4.15 28.33 -14.45
CA ARG A 17 -5.59 28.03 -14.59
C ARG A 17 -5.90 26.53 -14.52
N GLY A 18 -4.91 25.67 -14.29
CA GLY A 18 -5.07 24.21 -14.22
C GLY A 18 -5.41 23.53 -15.54
N GLN A 19 -5.27 24.23 -16.67
CA GLN A 19 -5.61 23.73 -18.01
C GLN A 19 -4.51 22.85 -18.61
N ARG A 20 -3.32 22.81 -17.99
CA ARG A 20 -2.16 22.03 -18.45
C ARG A 20 -1.34 21.50 -17.26
N LYS A 21 -0.96 20.22 -17.31
CA LYS A 21 -0.16 19.57 -16.27
C LYS A 21 1.33 19.94 -16.40
N LEU A 22 1.99 20.08 -15.24
CA LEU A 22 3.40 20.42 -15.14
C LEU A 22 4.24 19.14 -15.07
N ASP A 23 4.63 18.59 -16.22
CA ASP A 23 5.23 17.25 -16.31
C ASP A 23 6.77 17.25 -16.45
N SER A 24 7.45 18.38 -16.17
CA SER A 24 8.91 18.48 -16.33
C SER A 24 9.61 18.87 -15.03
N ILE A 25 10.41 17.93 -14.51
CA ILE A 25 11.31 18.10 -13.35
C ILE A 25 12.27 19.28 -13.55
N GLU A 26 12.65 19.57 -14.79
CA GLU A 26 13.55 20.68 -15.12
C GLU A 26 12.88 22.04 -14.88
N VAL A 27 11.60 22.16 -15.21
CA VAL A 27 10.80 23.38 -14.98
C VAL A 27 10.53 23.61 -13.49
N LEU A 28 10.26 22.53 -12.75
CA LEU A 28 10.11 22.56 -11.29
C LEU A 28 11.39 23.04 -10.59
N THR A 29 12.52 22.46 -10.98
CA THR A 29 13.85 22.84 -10.44
C THR A 29 14.18 24.30 -10.73
N HIS A 30 13.82 24.78 -11.91
CA HIS A 30 14.09 26.16 -12.31
C HIS A 30 13.19 27.18 -11.61
N LEU A 31 11.90 26.85 -11.42
CA LEU A 31 10.96 27.65 -10.63
C LEU A 31 11.42 27.83 -9.18
N ALA A 32 11.91 26.76 -8.55
CA ALA A 32 12.39 26.83 -7.17
C ALA A 32 13.65 27.69 -7.01
N ARG A 33 14.56 27.65 -7.98
CA ARG A 33 15.71 28.58 -8.00
C ARG A 33 15.27 30.03 -8.10
N VAL A 34 14.28 30.33 -8.94
CA VAL A 34 13.75 31.70 -9.13
C VAL A 34 12.99 32.19 -7.88
N LEU A 35 12.31 31.29 -7.19
CA LEU A 35 11.53 31.60 -5.98
C LEU A 35 12.36 31.50 -4.68
N HIS A 36 13.68 31.27 -4.78
CA HIS A 36 14.59 31.08 -3.64
C HIS A 36 14.11 30.00 -2.65
N ILE A 37 13.59 28.90 -3.19
CA ILE A 37 13.16 27.75 -2.41
C ILE A 37 14.34 26.77 -2.37
N ASP A 38 15.01 26.69 -1.23
CA ASP A 38 16.17 25.81 -1.02
C ASP A 38 15.77 24.33 -0.98
N ASP A 39 14.52 24.03 -0.63
CA ASP A 39 13.97 22.68 -0.49
C ASP A 39 12.74 22.47 -1.41
N LEU A 40 12.97 21.84 -2.57
CA LEU A 40 11.93 21.51 -3.53
C LEU A 40 10.88 20.55 -2.96
N THR A 41 11.31 19.68 -2.03
CA THR A 41 10.50 18.66 -1.36
C THR A 41 9.51 19.31 -0.39
N GLU A 42 9.90 20.36 0.33
CA GLU A 42 9.00 21.15 1.17
C GLU A 42 7.92 21.89 0.37
N PHE A 43 8.32 22.51 -0.75
CA PHE A 43 7.39 23.23 -1.65
C PHE A 43 6.39 22.32 -2.36
N LEU A 44 6.81 21.09 -2.70
CA LEU A 44 5.93 20.08 -3.29
C LEU A 44 5.03 19.37 -2.26
N GLY A 45 5.12 19.72 -0.97
CA GLY A 45 4.41 19.03 0.10
C GLY A 45 4.91 17.60 0.34
N TRP A 46 6.08 17.25 -0.19
CA TRP A 46 6.74 15.98 0.00
C TRP A 46 7.63 16.06 1.23
N ARG A 47 7.02 16.26 2.40
CA ARG A 47 7.68 15.90 3.65
C ARG A 47 7.77 14.39 3.72
N ASP A 48 8.97 13.88 4.00
CA ASP A 48 9.14 12.55 4.59
C ASP A 48 8.53 12.64 6.00
N ASP A 49 7.20 12.52 6.07
CA ASP A 49 6.47 12.57 7.33
C ASP A 49 6.71 11.27 8.10
N GLU A 50 7.89 11.16 8.71
CA GLU A 50 8.17 10.14 9.73
C GLU A 50 7.20 10.24 10.92
N ASN A 51 6.49 11.36 11.08
CA ASN A 51 5.58 11.62 12.19
C ASN A 51 4.08 11.49 11.86
N THR A 52 3.69 11.26 10.59
CA THR A 52 2.28 10.93 10.25
C THR A 52 2.04 9.42 10.15
N ARG A 53 3.08 8.59 10.30
CA ARG A 53 2.99 7.11 10.25
C ARG A 53 2.17 6.46 11.39
N ASN A 54 1.58 7.22 12.30
CA ASN A 54 0.73 6.70 13.38
C ASN A 54 -0.77 6.96 13.23
N GLU A 55 -1.18 7.74 12.22
CA GLU A 55 -2.56 7.65 11.75
C GLU A 55 -2.50 6.91 10.42
N PRO A 56 -3.13 5.72 10.30
CA PRO A 56 -3.20 5.07 9.02
C PRO A 56 -3.83 6.09 8.07
N ASN A 57 -3.09 6.50 7.03
CA ASN A 57 -3.58 7.37 5.97
C ASN A 57 -4.60 6.53 5.18
N CYS A 58 -5.76 6.34 5.80
CA CYS A 58 -6.88 5.55 5.37
C CYS A 58 -7.57 6.35 4.26
N GLY A 59 -6.96 6.42 3.09
CA GLY A 59 -7.62 7.00 1.94
C GLY A 59 -9.00 6.32 1.74
N PRO A 60 -10.02 7.03 1.25
CA PRO A 60 -11.36 6.47 0.99
C PRO A 60 -11.34 5.19 0.13
N LEU A 61 -10.26 4.97 -0.61
CA LEU A 61 -10.06 3.81 -1.49
C LEU A 61 -9.64 2.54 -0.73
N THR A 62 -9.02 2.62 0.45
CA THR A 62 -8.61 1.44 1.24
C THR A 62 -9.62 1.04 2.32
N GLU A 63 -10.55 1.93 2.67
CA GLU A 63 -11.53 1.71 3.74
C GLU A 63 -12.35 0.43 3.56
N ARG A 64 -12.96 0.24 2.38
CA ARG A 64 -13.75 -0.95 2.09
C ARG A 64 -12.92 -2.23 2.10
N LEU A 65 -11.65 -2.15 1.71
CA LEU A 65 -10.74 -3.29 1.75
C LEU A 65 -10.37 -3.62 3.20
N ARG A 66 -10.10 -2.60 4.03
CA ARG A 66 -9.84 -2.77 5.46
C ARG A 66 -11.01 -3.45 6.16
N ASP A 67 -12.24 -3.01 5.91
CA ASP A 67 -13.43 -3.63 6.48
C ASP A 67 -13.49 -5.13 6.17
N VAL A 68 -13.15 -5.49 4.93
CA VAL A 68 -13.13 -6.91 4.52
C VAL A 68 -12.02 -7.66 5.21
N LEU A 69 -10.78 -7.18 5.15
CA LEU A 69 -9.62 -7.92 5.65
C LEU A 69 -9.63 -8.08 7.17
N MET A 70 -10.09 -7.05 7.89
CA MET A 70 -10.22 -7.04 9.35
C MET A 70 -11.43 -7.82 9.84
N GLN A 71 -12.41 -8.10 8.98
CA GLN A 71 -13.56 -8.92 9.35
C GLN A 71 -13.09 -10.38 9.54
N PRO A 72 -13.36 -11.00 10.71
CA PRO A 72 -13.02 -12.39 10.91
C PRO A 72 -13.71 -13.29 9.88
N LEU A 73 -13.00 -14.30 9.37
CA LEU A 73 -13.52 -15.20 8.33
C LEU A 73 -14.82 -15.91 8.75
N PHE A 74 -14.99 -16.21 10.05
CA PHE A 74 -16.22 -16.82 10.56
C PHE A 74 -17.44 -15.89 10.49
N MET A 75 -17.25 -14.57 10.36
CA MET A 75 -18.33 -13.60 10.14
C MET A 75 -18.68 -13.40 8.66
N ALA A 76 -18.08 -14.15 7.72
CA ALA A 76 -18.48 -14.09 6.32
C ALA A 76 -19.94 -14.54 6.16
N GLU A 77 -20.78 -13.66 5.61
CA GLU A 77 -22.20 -13.92 5.41
C GLU A 77 -22.43 -14.93 4.27
N PRO A 78 -23.36 -15.89 4.42
CA PRO A 78 -23.71 -16.83 3.36
C PRO A 78 -24.51 -16.10 2.28
N ALA A 79 -23.81 -15.50 1.32
CA ALA A 79 -24.42 -15.05 0.08
C ALA A 79 -24.64 -16.26 -0.85
N ARG A 80 -25.63 -16.18 -1.76
CA ARG A 80 -25.66 -17.02 -2.96
C ARG A 80 -24.40 -16.72 -3.75
N THR A 81 -23.35 -17.48 -3.48
CA THR A 81 -22.03 -17.21 -4.02
C THR A 81 -21.95 -17.91 -5.38
N PRO A 82 -21.55 -17.21 -6.45
CA PRO A 82 -21.38 -17.84 -7.74
C PRO A 82 -20.33 -18.96 -7.66
N PRO A 83 -20.36 -19.92 -8.59
CA PRO A 83 -19.41 -21.02 -8.59
C PRO A 83 -17.98 -20.50 -8.73
N VAL A 84 -17.02 -21.19 -8.10
CA VAL A 84 -15.58 -20.81 -8.06
C VAL A 84 -15.02 -20.41 -9.43
N PRO A 85 -15.28 -21.14 -10.55
CA PRO A 85 -14.77 -20.74 -11.86
C PRO A 85 -15.17 -19.33 -12.30
N ARG A 86 -16.39 -18.88 -11.95
CA ARG A 86 -16.84 -17.52 -12.26
C ARG A 86 -16.11 -16.48 -11.42
N LEU A 87 -15.83 -16.78 -10.16
CA LEU A 87 -15.03 -15.90 -9.30
C LEU A 87 -13.58 -15.79 -9.80
N CYS A 88 -12.99 -16.90 -10.28
CA CYS A 88 -11.68 -16.90 -10.90
C CYS A 88 -11.64 -16.00 -12.13
N MET A 89 -12.64 -16.09 -13.02
CA MET A 89 -12.72 -15.19 -14.19
C MET A 89 -12.82 -13.71 -13.79
N GLU A 90 -13.60 -13.38 -12.76
CA GLU A 90 -13.68 -12.02 -12.23
C GLU A 90 -12.33 -11.55 -11.67
N LEU A 91 -11.61 -12.44 -10.98
CA LEU A 91 -10.27 -12.17 -10.46
C LEU A 91 -9.25 -11.94 -11.58
N ASP A 92 -9.24 -12.79 -12.61
CA ASP A 92 -8.35 -12.67 -13.76
C ASP A 92 -8.54 -11.33 -14.47
N HIS A 93 -9.79 -10.91 -14.67
CA HIS A 93 -10.11 -9.61 -15.25
C HIS A 93 -9.62 -8.46 -14.36
N LEU A 94 -9.74 -8.60 -13.04
CA LEU A 94 -9.29 -7.60 -12.09
C LEU A 94 -7.76 -7.49 -12.06
N LEU A 95 -7.04 -8.63 -12.12
CA LEU A 95 -5.59 -8.70 -12.24
C LEU A 95 -5.09 -8.09 -13.55
N ALA A 96 -5.75 -8.34 -14.68
CA ALA A 96 -5.46 -7.69 -15.94
C ALA A 96 -5.66 -6.17 -15.85
N THR A 97 -6.79 -5.74 -15.27
CA THR A 97 -7.09 -4.32 -15.03
C THR A 97 -6.02 -3.65 -14.17
N TRP A 98 -5.55 -4.33 -13.13
CA TRP A 98 -4.48 -3.85 -12.26
C TRP A 98 -3.18 -3.57 -13.03
N ARG A 99 -2.82 -4.44 -13.97
CA ARG A 99 -1.60 -4.34 -14.78
C ARG A 99 -1.70 -3.24 -15.85
N GLU A 100 -2.82 -3.19 -16.56
CA GLU A 100 -2.92 -2.48 -17.84
C GLU A 100 -3.67 -1.14 -17.77
N SER A 101 -4.58 -0.98 -16.80
CA SER A 101 -5.50 0.16 -16.80
C SER A 101 -4.90 1.41 -16.14
N ALA A 102 -5.20 2.58 -16.71
CA ALA A 102 -4.95 3.88 -16.06
C ALA A 102 -5.89 4.13 -14.86
N ARG A 103 -7.05 3.44 -14.82
CA ARG A 103 -8.04 3.55 -13.73
C ARG A 103 -7.92 2.41 -12.71
N ARG A 104 -6.77 1.72 -12.68
CA ARG A 104 -6.53 0.52 -11.86
C ARG A 104 -6.94 0.69 -10.38
N TYR A 105 -6.58 1.83 -9.76
CA TYR A 105 -6.80 2.04 -8.33
C TYR A 105 -8.28 2.14 -7.97
N THR A 106 -9.06 2.91 -8.74
CA THR A 106 -10.49 3.07 -8.46
C THR A 106 -11.29 1.81 -8.77
N VAL A 107 -10.90 1.05 -9.80
CA VAL A 107 -11.54 -0.23 -10.12
C VAL A 107 -11.25 -1.26 -9.03
N VAL A 108 -9.99 -1.42 -8.63
CA VAL A 108 -9.59 -2.37 -7.59
C VAL A 108 -10.22 -2.01 -6.24
N ALA A 109 -10.21 -0.74 -5.84
CA ALA A 109 -10.83 -0.27 -4.61
C ALA A 109 -12.32 -0.64 -4.49
N ASN A 110 -13.04 -0.68 -5.62
CA ASN A 110 -14.48 -0.97 -5.65
C ASN A 110 -14.79 -2.46 -5.78
N LEU A 111 -14.05 -3.18 -6.64
CA LEU A 111 -14.36 -4.56 -7.00
C LEU A 111 -13.69 -5.59 -6.09
N LEU A 112 -12.44 -5.36 -5.70
CA LEU A 112 -11.66 -6.33 -4.91
C LEU A 112 -12.31 -6.67 -3.56
N PRO A 113 -12.81 -5.69 -2.76
CA PRO A 113 -13.43 -6.00 -1.48
C PRO A 113 -14.66 -6.91 -1.64
N CYS A 114 -15.47 -6.66 -2.68
CA CYS A 114 -16.66 -7.47 -2.96
C CYS A 114 -16.30 -8.89 -3.40
N LEU A 115 -15.25 -9.02 -4.22
CA LEU A 115 -14.74 -10.32 -4.68
C LEU A 115 -14.15 -11.14 -3.52
N LEU A 116 -13.36 -10.52 -2.65
CA LEU A 116 -12.81 -11.15 -1.44
C LEU A 116 -13.91 -11.64 -0.50
N LYS A 117 -14.96 -10.84 -0.26
CA LYS A 117 -16.12 -11.30 0.54
C LYS A 117 -16.74 -12.57 -0.02
N ARG A 118 -16.89 -12.66 -1.34
CA ARG A 118 -17.44 -13.85 -2.02
C ARG A 118 -16.51 -15.05 -1.89
N LEU A 119 -15.23 -14.90 -2.20
CA LEU A 119 -14.25 -16.00 -2.07
C LEU A 119 -14.18 -16.53 -0.63
N ARG A 120 -14.15 -15.63 0.37
CA ARG A 120 -14.18 -15.99 1.80
C ARG A 120 -15.47 -16.72 2.19
N ALA A 121 -16.62 -16.32 1.63
CA ALA A 121 -17.89 -17.00 1.87
C ALA A 121 -17.90 -18.43 1.30
N VAL A 122 -17.33 -18.66 0.11
CA VAL A 122 -17.15 -20.02 -0.44
C VAL A 122 -16.26 -20.86 0.47
N ALA A 123 -15.10 -20.34 0.88
CA ALA A 123 -14.19 -21.07 1.77
C ALA A 123 -14.85 -21.44 3.11
N LYS A 124 -15.68 -20.55 3.66
CA LYS A 124 -16.46 -20.81 4.88
C LYS A 124 -17.51 -21.92 4.68
N SER A 125 -18.05 -22.08 3.48
CA SER A 125 -19.04 -23.13 3.20
C SER A 125 -18.48 -24.56 3.28
N GLY A 126 -17.15 -24.69 3.44
CA GLY A 126 -16.45 -25.97 3.55
C GLY A 126 -15.87 -26.46 2.23
N GLU A 127 -16.07 -25.73 1.13
CA GLU A 127 -15.40 -26.01 -0.13
C GLU A 127 -13.92 -25.63 -0.01
N ARG A 128 -13.03 -26.63 -0.14
CA ARG A 128 -11.57 -26.45 -0.16
C ARG A 128 -11.00 -27.10 -1.40
N THR A 129 -11.20 -26.43 -2.52
CA THR A 129 -10.64 -26.81 -3.82
C THR A 129 -9.32 -26.09 -4.05
N PRO A 130 -8.34 -26.72 -4.74
CA PRO A 130 -7.08 -26.07 -5.06
C PRO A 130 -7.30 -24.79 -5.89
N GLU A 131 -8.33 -24.75 -6.74
CA GLU A 131 -8.71 -23.56 -7.50
C GLU A 131 -9.14 -22.40 -6.59
N LEU A 132 -9.90 -22.68 -5.52
CA LEU A 132 -10.32 -21.67 -4.56
C LEU A 132 -9.14 -21.14 -3.76
N SER A 133 -8.25 -22.03 -3.31
CA SER A 133 -7.03 -21.62 -2.60
C SER A 133 -6.15 -20.72 -3.47
N ALA A 134 -5.90 -21.12 -4.72
CA ALA A 134 -5.14 -20.31 -5.68
C ALA A 134 -5.81 -18.95 -5.94
N ALA A 135 -7.14 -18.89 -6.04
CA ALA A 135 -7.88 -17.65 -6.21
C ALA A 135 -7.79 -16.74 -4.96
N LEU A 136 -7.88 -17.30 -3.76
CA LEU A 136 -7.73 -16.55 -2.51
C LEU A 136 -6.31 -16.00 -2.35
N THR A 137 -5.27 -16.82 -2.60
CA THR A 137 -3.87 -16.37 -2.58
C THR A 137 -3.65 -15.20 -3.54
N GLN A 138 -4.11 -15.33 -4.79
CA GLN A 138 -3.99 -14.25 -5.77
C GLN A 138 -4.78 -12.98 -5.39
N ALA A 139 -5.98 -13.14 -4.82
CA ALA A 139 -6.78 -12.01 -4.37
C ALA A 139 -6.14 -11.27 -3.19
N TYR A 140 -5.52 -11.99 -2.25
CA TYR A 140 -4.76 -11.38 -1.15
C TYR A 140 -3.45 -10.76 -1.61
N GLY A 141 -2.71 -11.39 -2.53
CA GLY A 141 -1.54 -10.77 -3.17
C GLY A 141 -1.90 -9.46 -3.89
N LEU A 142 -3.04 -9.42 -4.59
CA LEU A 142 -3.55 -8.18 -5.18
C LEU A 142 -3.95 -7.14 -4.13
N ALA A 143 -4.57 -7.56 -3.02
CA ALA A 143 -4.91 -6.66 -1.92
C ALA A 143 -3.65 -6.05 -1.27
N CYS A 144 -2.61 -6.86 -1.08
CA CYS A 144 -1.30 -6.47 -0.61
C CYS A 144 -0.67 -5.42 -1.55
N ALA A 145 -0.57 -5.73 -2.84
CA ALA A 145 -0.03 -4.81 -3.84
C ALA A 145 -0.84 -3.51 -3.95
N PHE A 146 -2.17 -3.57 -3.82
CA PHE A 146 -3.02 -2.39 -3.83
C PHE A 146 -2.79 -1.51 -2.60
N ALA A 147 -2.80 -2.09 -1.41
CA ALA A 147 -2.56 -1.36 -0.16
C ALA A 147 -1.16 -0.72 -0.14
N ASP A 148 -0.15 -1.40 -0.69
CA ASP A 148 1.19 -0.85 -0.87
C ASP A 148 1.17 0.46 -1.67
N ARG A 149 0.51 0.43 -2.83
CA ARG A 149 0.44 1.57 -3.74
C ARG A 149 -0.36 2.73 -3.15
N MET A 150 -1.25 2.43 -2.22
CA MET A 150 -2.00 3.43 -1.46
C MET A 150 -1.27 3.92 -0.21
N ASN A 151 -0.03 3.48 0.03
CA ASN A 151 0.77 3.81 1.23
C ASN A 151 0.14 3.33 2.55
N ASP A 152 -0.71 2.31 2.49
CA ASP A 152 -1.32 1.67 3.66
C ASP A 152 -0.55 0.39 4.02
N HIS A 153 0.65 0.56 4.54
CA HIS A 153 1.57 -0.55 4.79
C HIS A 153 1.05 -1.53 5.85
N HIS A 154 0.27 -1.06 6.83
CA HIS A 154 -0.32 -1.94 7.83
C HIS A 154 -1.37 -2.85 7.19
N LEU A 155 -2.23 -2.32 6.31
CA LEU A 155 -3.19 -3.13 5.58
C LEU A 155 -2.49 -4.08 4.59
N ALA A 156 -1.40 -3.64 3.95
CA ALA A 156 -0.61 -4.48 3.06
C ALA A 156 0.03 -5.66 3.82
N TRP A 157 0.55 -5.43 5.03
CA TRP A 157 1.09 -6.48 5.89
C TRP A 157 0.03 -7.52 6.27
N ILE A 158 -1.16 -7.07 6.66
CA ILE A 158 -2.29 -7.97 6.98
C ILE A 158 -2.69 -8.81 5.76
N ALA A 159 -2.78 -8.18 4.59
CA ALA A 159 -3.09 -8.91 3.36
C ALA A 159 -2.02 -9.96 3.02
N ALA A 160 -0.74 -9.67 3.26
CA ALA A 160 0.35 -10.60 3.04
C ALA A 160 0.31 -11.79 4.02
N ASP A 161 0.02 -11.54 5.29
CA ASP A 161 -0.13 -12.59 6.31
C ASP A 161 -1.27 -13.56 5.94
N LEU A 162 -2.44 -13.01 5.58
CA LEU A 162 -3.58 -13.80 5.09
C LEU A 162 -3.28 -14.56 3.79
N CYS A 163 -2.42 -14.03 2.94
CA CYS A 163 -1.98 -14.69 1.71
C CYS A 163 -1.16 -15.95 2.04
N VAL A 164 -0.21 -15.83 2.98
CA VAL A 164 0.61 -16.94 3.46
C VAL A 164 -0.24 -17.99 4.15
N ASP A 165 -1.16 -17.59 5.03
CA ASP A 165 -2.06 -18.53 5.72
C ASP A 165 -2.82 -19.41 4.73
N VAL A 166 -3.42 -18.82 3.69
CA VAL A 166 -4.13 -19.59 2.66
C VAL A 166 -3.20 -20.47 1.84
N ALA A 167 -2.01 -19.98 1.50
CA ALA A 167 -1.04 -20.76 0.74
C ALA A 167 -0.54 -21.98 1.53
N VAL A 168 -0.31 -21.83 2.83
CA VAL A 168 0.07 -22.92 3.73
C VAL A 168 -1.08 -23.91 3.90
N ASP A 169 -2.31 -23.43 4.11
CA ASP A 169 -3.51 -24.27 4.18
C ASP A 169 -3.75 -25.10 2.91
N ALA A 170 -3.28 -24.61 1.76
CA ALA A 170 -3.41 -25.28 0.47
C ALA A 170 -2.34 -26.35 0.22
N GLU A 171 -1.28 -26.38 1.04
CA GLU A 171 -0.11 -27.26 0.90
C GLU A 171 0.58 -27.19 -0.49
N ASP A 172 0.43 -26.08 -1.22
CA ASP A 172 1.04 -25.88 -2.54
C ASP A 172 2.36 -25.10 -2.43
N PRO A 173 3.52 -25.72 -2.73
CA PRO A 173 4.83 -25.07 -2.64
C PRO A 173 4.97 -23.82 -3.51
N VAL A 174 4.26 -23.75 -4.64
CA VAL A 174 4.31 -22.59 -5.56
C VAL A 174 3.58 -21.41 -4.94
N LEU A 175 2.38 -21.64 -4.39
CA LEU A 175 1.61 -20.59 -3.71
C LEU A 175 2.35 -20.08 -2.47
N ILE A 176 2.99 -20.97 -1.71
CA ILE A 176 3.77 -20.59 -0.52
C ILE A 176 4.94 -19.69 -0.89
N ARG A 177 5.66 -20.02 -1.97
CA ARG A 177 6.76 -19.20 -2.47
C ARG A 177 6.26 -17.81 -2.85
N ASP A 178 5.22 -17.74 -3.68
CA ASP A 178 4.71 -16.48 -4.20
C ASP A 178 4.16 -15.59 -3.06
N ALA A 179 3.46 -16.18 -2.07
CA ALA A 179 3.01 -15.46 -0.87
C ALA A 179 4.19 -15.00 0.02
N SER A 180 5.23 -15.83 0.14
CA SER A 180 6.44 -15.49 0.91
C SER A 180 7.21 -14.32 0.29
N ASP A 181 7.26 -14.23 -1.04
CA ASP A 181 7.89 -13.10 -1.75
C ASP A 181 7.18 -11.77 -1.44
N ASP A 182 5.85 -11.80 -1.31
CA ASP A 182 5.06 -10.64 -0.89
C ASP A 182 5.35 -10.23 0.56
N VAL A 183 5.47 -11.19 1.49
CA VAL A 183 5.86 -10.92 2.88
C VAL A 183 7.30 -10.42 2.99
N ALA A 184 8.23 -11.03 2.26
CA ALA A 184 9.64 -10.66 2.27
C ALA A 184 9.85 -9.19 1.86
N ARG A 185 9.04 -8.70 0.91
CA ARG A 185 9.01 -7.30 0.49
C ARG A 185 8.78 -6.34 1.68
N TYR A 186 7.92 -6.70 2.63
CA TYR A 186 7.63 -5.89 3.82
C TYR A 186 8.59 -6.11 4.98
N ARG A 187 9.03 -7.35 5.20
CA ARG A 187 10.02 -7.65 6.25
C ARG A 187 11.36 -6.94 6.01
N MET A 188 11.71 -6.71 4.73
CA MET A 188 12.87 -5.89 4.36
C MET A 188 12.72 -4.42 4.77
N LEU A 189 11.51 -3.85 4.64
CA LEU A 189 11.22 -2.48 5.06
C LEU A 189 11.31 -2.32 6.59
N GLU A 190 10.84 -3.31 7.35
CA GLU A 190 11.02 -3.32 8.81
C GLU A 190 12.49 -3.41 9.22
N THR A 191 13.29 -4.23 8.54
CA THR A 191 14.72 -4.40 8.85
C THR A 191 15.52 -3.12 8.60
N ILE A 192 15.22 -2.40 7.51
CA ILE A 192 15.81 -1.10 7.21
C ILE A 192 15.39 -0.06 8.27
N SER A 193 14.11 -0.05 8.67
CA SER A 193 13.61 0.84 9.72
C SER A 193 14.23 0.55 11.10
N TRP A 194 14.50 -0.72 11.41
CA TRP A 194 15.11 -1.14 12.67
C TRP A 194 16.61 -0.80 12.73
N SER A 195 17.31 -0.94 11.60
CA SER A 195 18.72 -0.52 11.48
C SER A 195 18.91 1.00 11.62
N ARG A 196 17.99 1.82 11.08
CA ARG A 196 18.01 3.29 11.25
C ARG A 196 17.64 3.73 12.67
N ARG A 197 16.68 3.08 13.33
CA ARG A 197 16.33 3.37 14.74
C ARG A 197 17.47 3.12 15.72
N ARG A 198 18.33 2.13 15.46
CA ARG A 198 19.55 1.91 16.26
C ARG A 198 20.69 2.87 15.93
N ALA A 199 20.71 3.45 14.74
CA ALA A 199 21.68 4.49 14.39
C ALA A 199 21.33 5.87 14.98
N GLY A 200 20.04 6.15 15.23
CA GLY A 200 19.55 7.42 15.78
C GLY A 200 19.55 7.54 17.31
N THR A 201 19.65 6.43 18.06
CA THR A 201 19.66 6.44 19.54
C THR A 201 21.09 6.36 20.10
N ARG A 202 21.90 7.40 19.86
CA ARG A 202 22.96 7.76 20.82
C ARG A 202 22.37 8.74 21.82
N GLN A 203 21.76 8.24 22.89
CA GLN A 203 21.53 9.07 24.08
C GLN A 203 22.89 9.35 24.76
N PRO A 204 23.14 10.57 25.26
CA PRO A 204 24.33 10.85 26.05
C PRO A 204 24.22 10.14 27.40
N GLU A 205 25.27 9.41 27.78
CA GLU A 205 25.41 8.80 29.11
C GLU A 205 25.26 9.87 30.20
N VAL A 206 24.11 9.89 30.89
CA VAL A 206 23.99 10.64 32.14
C VAL A 206 24.69 9.83 33.22
N ARG A 207 25.96 10.19 33.49
CA ARG A 207 26.73 9.70 34.64
C ARG A 207 26.04 10.13 35.94
N PHE A 208 25.26 9.24 36.54
CA PHE A 208 24.79 9.42 37.91
C PHE A 208 25.94 9.08 38.87
N GLY A 209 26.59 10.13 39.38
CA GLY A 209 27.55 10.01 40.48
C GLY A 209 26.83 9.81 41.81
N LEU A 210 26.86 8.60 42.34
CA LEU A 210 26.46 8.32 43.72
C LEU A 210 27.62 8.73 44.65
N ARG A 211 27.42 9.84 45.40
CA ARG A 211 28.23 10.13 46.60
C ARG A 211 27.71 9.28 47.76
N PRO A 212 28.59 8.69 48.60
CA PRO A 212 28.17 7.96 49.77
C PRO A 212 27.87 8.94 50.91
N VAL A 213 26.74 8.77 51.59
CA VAL A 213 26.49 9.41 52.89
C VAL A 213 26.64 8.36 53.97
N ARG A 214 27.54 8.65 54.91
CA ARG A 214 27.90 7.85 56.08
C ARG A 214 26.89 8.05 57.21
N ARG A 215 26.83 6.98 58.03
CA ARG A 215 26.31 6.80 59.40
C ARG A 215 24.82 6.56 59.55
#